data_AF-A0A7X7TJ36-F1
#
_entry.id   AF-A0A7X7TJ36-F1
#
_cell.length_a   1.000
_cell.length_b   1.000
_cell.length_c   1.000
_cell.angle_alpha   90.00
_cell.angle_beta   90.00
_cell.angle_gamma   90.00
#
_symmetry.space_group_name_H-M   'P 1'
#
loop_
_entity.id
_entity.type
_entity.pdbx_description
1 polymer ?
#
loop_
_entity_poly.entity_id
_entity_poly.type
_entity_poly.pdbx_seq_one_letter_code
_entity_poly.pdbx_strand_id
1 'polypeptide(L)'
;MNDPKDTGVGGLFQLPNLFGFGKKKKEKPKTDFEETDPFPLEKAKDKWKTAMRYYRSEQYDQATIHFRESLELLIKACCHGYISSTEKNLISLAKKAFDNIPAEISAALKFINPHYTLVKSVYTAAFADDIYEKAKMVAEWVFSQSSYIKFDLDPK
;
A
#
# COMPACT_ATOMS: atom_id res chain seq x y z
N MET A 1 46.75 17.05 64.46
CA MET A 1 46.39 17.81 63.24
C MET A 1 46.41 16.83 62.08
N ASN A 2 45.29 16.76 61.35
CA ASN A 2 44.96 15.93 60.18
C ASN A 2 44.32 14.55 60.43
N ASP A 3 42.98 14.55 60.38
CA ASP A 3 42.07 13.42 60.10
C ASP A 3 42.26 12.87 58.67
N PRO A 4 41.81 11.63 58.40
CA PRO A 4 40.57 11.53 57.61
C PRO A 4 39.56 10.51 58.17
N LYS A 5 38.29 10.90 58.07
CA LYS A 5 37.11 10.10 58.40
C LYS A 5 36.93 8.96 57.41
N ASP A 6 36.85 7.76 57.96
CA ASP A 6 36.52 6.52 57.28
C ASP A 6 35.03 6.22 57.52
N THR A 7 34.21 6.29 56.48
CA THR A 7 32.81 5.86 56.52
C THR A 7 32.43 5.28 55.17
N GLY A 8 31.95 4.04 55.15
CA GLY A 8 31.05 3.58 54.09
C GLY A 8 31.23 2.16 53.60
N VAL A 9 30.99 1.20 54.49
CA VAL A 9 30.50 -0.17 54.28
C VAL A 9 30.17 -0.54 52.81
N GLY A 10 30.96 -1.45 52.26
CA GLY A 10 30.71 -2.09 50.96
C GLY A 10 29.48 -2.99 51.00
N GLY A 11 28.46 -2.61 50.23
CA GLY A 11 27.34 -3.47 49.87
C GLY A 11 27.75 -4.43 48.76
N LEU A 12 27.92 -5.69 49.12
CA LEU A 12 28.09 -6.81 48.21
C LEU A 12 26.73 -7.15 47.58
N PHE A 13 26.50 -6.77 46.31
CA PHE A 13 25.47 -7.40 45.49
C PHE A 13 26.12 -7.95 44.23
N GLN A 14 26.16 -9.28 44.17
CA GLN A 14 26.58 -10.07 43.02
C GLN A 14 25.56 -9.92 41.89
N LEU A 15 26.04 -9.69 40.66
CA LEU A 15 25.31 -9.98 39.43
C LEU A 15 26.23 -10.76 38.47
N PRO A 16 25.74 -11.82 37.79
CA PRO A 16 26.60 -12.71 37.00
C PRO A 16 27.02 -12.11 35.65
N ASN A 17 28.27 -12.41 35.29
CA ASN A 17 28.89 -12.22 33.98
C ASN A 17 28.05 -12.77 32.82
N LEU A 18 27.86 -11.96 31.77
CA LEU A 18 27.42 -12.44 30.46
C LEU A 18 27.83 -11.47 29.34
N PHE A 19 29.13 -11.35 29.05
CA PHE A 19 29.59 -10.79 27.78
C PHE A 19 30.79 -11.57 27.24
N GLY A 20 30.47 -12.53 26.36
CA GLY A 20 31.43 -13.17 25.47
C GLY A 20 31.78 -12.27 24.30
N PHE A 21 33.07 -12.25 23.96
CA PHE A 21 33.66 -11.58 22.81
C PHE A 21 33.12 -12.10 21.46
N GLY A 22 33.01 -11.20 20.49
CA GLY A 22 33.41 -11.48 19.10
C GLY A 22 32.31 -11.58 18.04
N LYS A 23 32.11 -10.50 17.28
CA LYS A 23 32.26 -10.45 15.80
C LYS A 23 31.81 -9.09 15.26
N LYS A 24 32.76 -8.30 14.78
CA LYS A 24 32.49 -7.18 13.85
C LYS A 24 31.91 -7.78 12.56
N LYS A 25 30.64 -7.50 12.24
CA LYS A 25 30.11 -7.70 10.89
C LYS A 25 30.39 -6.44 10.08
N LYS A 26 31.27 -6.56 9.08
CA LYS A 26 31.36 -5.62 7.97
C LYS A 26 30.13 -5.80 7.08
N GLU A 27 29.61 -4.64 6.68
CA GLU A 27 28.59 -4.26 5.70
C GLU A 27 28.04 -5.31 4.73
N LYS A 28 26.73 -5.18 4.45
CA LYS A 28 26.31 -4.95 3.07
C LYS A 28 25.69 -3.55 3.01
N PRO A 29 25.99 -2.73 1.99
CA PRO A 29 25.14 -1.59 1.70
C PRO A 29 23.75 -2.16 1.41
N LYS A 30 22.74 -1.70 2.15
CA LYS A 30 21.37 -1.81 1.67
C LYS A 30 21.31 -0.87 0.48
N THR A 31 21.62 -1.39 -0.70
CA THR A 31 20.94 -0.89 -1.88
C THR A 31 19.47 -1.20 -1.62
N ASP A 32 18.77 -0.17 -1.14
CA ASP A 32 17.32 -0.07 -1.26
C ASP A 32 17.04 -0.04 -2.78
N PHE A 33 17.17 -1.19 -3.43
CA PHE A 33 16.40 -1.46 -4.63
C PHE A 33 14.97 -1.51 -4.11
N GLU A 34 14.30 -0.35 -4.11
CA GLU A 34 12.86 -0.32 -4.02
C GLU A 34 12.36 -1.33 -5.02
N GLU A 35 11.71 -2.37 -4.49
CA GLU A 35 11.17 -3.47 -5.23
C GLU A 35 10.09 -2.89 -6.16
N THR A 36 10.51 -2.50 -7.36
CA THR A 36 9.59 -2.16 -8.45
C THR A 36 8.80 -3.41 -8.68
N ASP A 37 7.51 -3.37 -8.30
CA ASP A 37 6.67 -4.54 -8.26
C ASP A 37 6.64 -5.19 -9.66
N PRO A 38 7.18 -6.41 -9.85
CA PRO A 38 7.52 -6.88 -11.19
C PRO A 38 6.30 -7.22 -12.06
N PHE A 39 5.11 -7.35 -11.46
CA PHE A 39 3.86 -7.75 -12.14
C PHE A 39 2.64 -6.98 -11.62
N PRO A 40 2.59 -5.65 -11.85
CA PRO A 40 1.53 -4.81 -11.29
C PRO A 40 0.15 -5.16 -11.86
N LEU A 41 0.05 -5.61 -13.11
CA LEU A 41 -1.22 -5.98 -13.75
C LEU A 41 -1.83 -7.25 -13.14
N GLU A 42 -1.02 -8.28 -12.94
CA GLU A 42 -1.43 -9.56 -12.36
C GLU A 42 -1.94 -9.34 -10.93
N LYS A 43 -1.22 -8.55 -10.14
CA LYS A 43 -1.67 -8.16 -8.80
C LYS A 43 -2.93 -7.31 -8.83
N ALA A 44 -3.08 -6.40 -9.79
CA ALA A 44 -4.30 -5.62 -9.96
C ALA A 44 -5.52 -6.53 -10.16
N LYS A 45 -5.37 -7.55 -11.03
CA LYS A 45 -6.40 -8.57 -11.28
C LYS A 45 -6.74 -9.37 -10.03
N ASP A 46 -5.74 -9.81 -9.27
CA ASP A 46 -5.97 -10.60 -8.04
C ASP A 46 -6.66 -9.76 -6.95
N LYS A 47 -6.31 -8.47 -6.84
CA LYS A 47 -7.00 -7.52 -5.97
C LYS A 47 -8.43 -7.28 -6.40
N TRP A 48 -8.72 -7.16 -7.70
CA TRP A 48 -10.07 -7.02 -8.21
C TRP A 48 -10.95 -8.23 -7.87
N LYS A 49 -10.46 -9.45 -8.15
CA LYS A 49 -11.15 -10.70 -7.77
C LYS A 49 -11.44 -10.77 -6.28
N THR A 50 -10.46 -10.36 -5.47
CA THR A 50 -10.60 -10.33 -4.01
C THR A 50 -11.63 -9.31 -3.57
N ALA A 51 -11.66 -8.12 -4.19
CA ALA A 51 -12.66 -7.08 -3.94
C ALA A 51 -14.08 -7.60 -4.22
N MET A 52 -14.28 -8.25 -5.38
CA MET A 52 -15.56 -8.85 -5.75
C MET A 52 -16.03 -9.92 -4.77
N ARG A 53 -15.11 -10.75 -4.25
CA ARG A 53 -15.43 -11.73 -3.21
C ARG A 53 -15.91 -11.04 -1.92
N TYR A 54 -15.23 -10.00 -1.47
CA TYR A 54 -15.65 -9.24 -0.28
C TYR A 54 -16.97 -8.52 -0.49
N TYR A 55 -17.17 -7.92 -1.66
CA TYR A 55 -18.40 -7.22 -2.03
C TYR A 55 -19.61 -8.16 -1.96
N ARG A 56 -19.49 -9.36 -2.54
CA ARG A 56 -20.55 -10.39 -2.49
C ARG A 56 -20.80 -10.99 -1.11
N SER A 57 -19.78 -10.99 -0.26
CA SER A 57 -19.88 -11.43 1.14
C SER A 57 -20.25 -10.29 2.09
N GLU A 58 -20.70 -9.15 1.57
CA GLU A 58 -21.13 -7.96 2.33
C GLU A 58 -20.04 -7.35 3.24
N GLN A 59 -18.77 -7.65 2.97
CA GLN A 59 -17.62 -7.05 3.65
C GLN A 59 -17.20 -5.78 2.92
N TYR A 60 -18.05 -4.75 2.98
CA TYR A 60 -17.98 -3.54 2.17
C TYR A 60 -16.70 -2.70 2.40
N ASP A 61 -16.16 -2.72 3.62
CA ASP A 61 -14.92 -2.06 3.97
C ASP A 61 -13.73 -2.70 3.22
N GLN A 62 -13.62 -4.03 3.28
CA GLN A 62 -12.58 -4.79 2.60
C GLN A 62 -12.75 -4.69 1.08
N ALA A 63 -13.99 -4.79 0.58
CA ALA A 63 -14.29 -4.61 -0.84
C ALA A 63 -13.76 -3.26 -1.35
N THR A 64 -14.06 -2.18 -0.61
CA THR A 64 -13.64 -0.82 -0.98
C THR A 64 -12.11 -0.70 -1.07
N ILE A 65 -11.40 -1.17 -0.03
CA ILE A 65 -9.93 -1.12 0.00
C ILE A 65 -9.35 -1.90 -1.17
N HIS A 66 -9.87 -3.09 -1.45
CA HIS A 66 -9.34 -3.95 -2.51
C HIS A 66 -9.64 -3.42 -3.93
N PHE A 67 -10.80 -2.80 -4.18
CA PHE A 67 -11.05 -2.10 -5.45
C PHE A 67 -10.04 -0.98 -5.66
N ARG A 68 -9.81 -0.19 -4.60
CA ARG A 68 -8.87 0.91 -4.63
C ARG A 68 -7.43 0.44 -4.86
N GLU A 69 -6.99 -0.63 -4.19
CA GLU A 69 -5.67 -1.24 -4.41
C GLU A 69 -5.52 -1.79 -5.82
N SER A 70 -6.57 -2.41 -6.37
CA SER A 70 -6.58 -2.87 -7.76
C SER A 70 -6.32 -1.72 -8.73
N LEU A 71 -7.01 -0.58 -8.56
CA LEU A 71 -6.79 0.60 -9.40
C LEU A 71 -5.39 1.18 -9.25
N GLU A 72 -4.82 1.20 -8.04
CA GLU A 72 -3.44 1.66 -7.84
C GLU A 72 -2.46 0.86 -8.70
N LEU A 73 -2.56 -0.47 -8.61
CA LEU A 73 -1.69 -1.39 -9.35
C LEU A 73 -1.94 -1.34 -10.85
N LEU A 74 -3.20 -1.22 -11.26
CA LEU A 74 -3.59 -1.09 -12.66
C LEU A 74 -2.99 0.19 -13.28
N ILE A 75 -3.09 1.33 -12.59
CA ILE A 75 -2.52 2.59 -13.08
C ILE A 75 -0.98 2.53 -13.05
N LYS A 76 -0.38 1.93 -12.02
CA LYS A 76 1.07 1.69 -11.97
C LYS A 76 1.57 0.86 -13.14
N ALA A 77 0.79 -0.13 -13.60
CA ALA A 77 1.11 -0.91 -14.79
C ALA A 77 1.14 -0.09 -16.09
N CYS A 78 0.51 1.09 -16.09
CA CYS A 78 0.52 2.03 -17.21
C CYS A 78 1.57 3.15 -17.08
N CYS A 79 2.22 3.28 -15.93
CA CYS A 79 3.27 4.29 -15.75
C CYS A 79 4.55 3.91 -16.49
N HIS A 80 5.18 4.90 -17.13
CA HIS A 80 6.51 4.75 -17.70
C HIS A 80 7.60 5.18 -16.71
N GLY A 81 8.67 4.40 -16.61
CA GLY A 81 9.80 4.69 -15.73
C GLY A 81 9.58 4.27 -14.28
N TYR A 82 10.44 4.76 -13.39
CA TYR A 82 10.40 4.39 -11.98
C TYR A 82 9.22 5.06 -11.27
N ILE A 83 8.47 4.26 -10.50
CA ILE A 83 7.41 4.71 -9.58
C ILE A 83 7.78 4.23 -8.18
N SER A 84 7.73 5.14 -7.21
CA SER A 84 8.03 4.76 -5.83
C SER A 84 7.02 3.76 -5.31
N SER A 85 7.55 2.76 -4.60
CA SER A 85 6.76 1.78 -3.86
C SER A 85 5.77 2.44 -2.88
N THR A 86 6.12 3.63 -2.37
CA THR A 86 5.32 4.39 -1.40
C THR A 86 4.26 5.29 -2.04
N GLU A 87 4.33 5.51 -3.36
CA GLU A 87 3.36 6.37 -4.05
C GLU A 87 2.04 5.62 -4.25
N LYS A 88 1.03 6.08 -3.53
CA LYS A 88 -0.33 5.50 -3.57
C LYS A 88 -1.36 6.44 -4.17
N ASN A 89 -1.06 7.74 -4.31
CA ASN A 89 -2.06 8.71 -4.72
C ASN A 89 -2.54 8.44 -6.16
N LEU A 90 -3.80 8.05 -6.32
CA LEU A 90 -4.35 7.64 -7.61
C LEU A 90 -4.33 8.77 -8.65
N ILE A 91 -4.51 10.02 -8.22
CA ILE A 91 -4.47 11.19 -9.10
C ILE A 91 -3.06 11.45 -9.59
N SER A 92 -2.07 11.39 -8.70
CA SER A 92 -0.66 11.55 -9.07
C SER A 92 -0.22 10.44 -10.01
N LEU A 93 -0.57 9.18 -9.71
CA LEU A 93 -0.26 8.03 -10.57
C LEU A 93 -0.92 8.17 -11.95
N ALA A 94 -2.20 8.54 -12.02
CA ALA A 94 -2.90 8.70 -13.30
C ALA A 94 -2.26 9.79 -14.17
N LYS A 95 -1.82 10.90 -13.58
CA LYS A 95 -1.11 11.97 -14.31
C LYS A 95 0.26 11.56 -14.83
N LYS A 96 0.88 10.53 -14.24
CA LYS A 96 2.15 9.96 -14.73
C LYS A 96 1.92 8.93 -15.82
N ALA A 97 0.80 8.22 -15.78
CA ALA A 97 0.44 7.19 -16.74
C ALA A 97 -0.21 7.75 -18.02
N PHE A 98 -0.95 8.86 -17.93
CA PHE A 98 -1.81 9.33 -19.01
C PHE A 98 -1.71 10.85 -19.21
N ASP A 99 -1.66 11.28 -20.47
CA ASP A 99 -1.55 12.70 -20.84
C ASP A 99 -2.86 13.47 -20.64
N ASN A 100 -4.00 12.84 -20.91
CA ASN A 100 -5.32 13.44 -20.79
C ASN A 100 -6.27 12.54 -20.01
N ILE A 101 -6.76 13.04 -18.88
CA ILE A 101 -7.68 12.33 -17.99
C ILE A 101 -9.05 13.02 -18.07
N PRO A 102 -10.10 12.34 -18.55
CA PRO A 102 -11.44 12.92 -18.58
C PRO A 102 -11.90 13.39 -17.19
N ALA A 103 -12.72 14.45 -17.16
CA ALA A 103 -13.16 15.06 -15.90
C ALA A 103 -13.90 14.07 -14.98
N GLU A 104 -14.70 13.19 -15.55
CA GLU A 104 -15.46 12.15 -14.83
C GLU A 104 -14.52 11.11 -14.20
N ILE A 105 -13.50 10.66 -14.94
CA ILE A 105 -12.45 9.76 -14.42
C ILE A 105 -11.68 10.44 -13.30
N SER A 106 -11.32 11.72 -13.48
CA SER A 106 -10.66 12.50 -12.43
C SER A 106 -11.51 12.61 -11.16
N ALA A 107 -12.83 12.81 -11.29
CA ALA A 107 -13.76 12.83 -10.17
C ALA A 107 -13.88 11.46 -9.48
N ALA A 108 -13.98 10.37 -10.25
CA ALA A 108 -14.00 9.01 -9.74
C ALA A 108 -12.72 8.66 -8.96
N LEU A 109 -11.55 8.97 -9.52
CA LEU A 109 -10.27 8.77 -8.84
C LEU A 109 -10.20 9.58 -7.53
N LYS A 110 -10.68 10.83 -7.51
CA LYS A 110 -10.71 11.66 -6.29
C LYS A 110 -11.60 11.06 -5.20
N PHE A 111 -12.75 10.51 -5.58
CA PHE A 111 -13.67 9.84 -4.67
C PHE A 111 -13.05 8.58 -4.06
N ILE A 112 -12.39 7.75 -4.88
CA ILE A 112 -11.84 6.47 -4.44
C ILE A 112 -10.52 6.64 -3.65
N ASN A 113 -9.70 7.64 -4.01
CA ASN A 113 -8.34 7.80 -3.51
C ASN A 113 -8.15 7.72 -1.97
N PRO A 114 -9.03 8.31 -1.12
CA PRO A 114 -8.88 8.28 0.34
C PRO A 114 -8.99 6.87 0.95
N HIS A 115 -9.56 5.90 0.24
CA HIS A 115 -9.91 4.60 0.81
C HIS A 115 -8.80 3.54 0.66
N TYR A 116 -7.56 3.93 0.98
CA TYR A 116 -6.39 3.03 1.01
C TYR A 116 -6.16 2.36 2.37
N THR A 117 -6.86 2.83 3.40
CA THR A 117 -6.93 2.21 4.72
C THR A 117 -8.35 2.30 5.25
N LEU A 118 -8.67 1.52 6.27
CA LEU A 118 -9.97 1.55 6.94
C LEU A 118 -10.23 2.95 7.52
N VAL A 119 -11.29 3.60 7.04
CA VAL A 119 -11.86 4.80 7.64
C VAL A 119 -13.06 4.36 8.48
N LYS A 120 -13.14 4.77 9.75
CA LYS A 120 -14.26 4.36 10.61
C LYS A 120 -15.59 4.83 10.03
N SER A 121 -16.53 3.88 9.87
CA SER A 121 -17.99 4.04 9.69
C SER A 121 -18.53 4.74 8.43
N VAL A 122 -18.07 4.40 7.22
CA VAL A 122 -18.67 4.91 5.95
C VAL A 122 -19.09 3.80 4.97
N TYR A 123 -18.68 2.55 5.19
CA TYR A 123 -18.84 1.47 4.22
C TYR A 123 -20.20 0.78 4.34
N THR A 124 -21.23 1.41 3.79
CA THR A 124 -22.55 0.81 3.57
C THR A 124 -22.58 0.06 2.22
N ALA A 125 -23.63 -0.73 1.98
CA ALA A 125 -23.86 -1.36 0.68
C ALA A 125 -23.89 -0.32 -0.46
N ALA A 126 -24.69 0.74 -0.32
CA ALA A 126 -24.78 1.81 -1.30
C ALA A 126 -23.44 2.51 -1.55
N PHE A 127 -22.63 2.69 -0.50
CA PHE A 127 -21.29 3.24 -0.65
C PHE A 127 -20.35 2.29 -1.42
N ALA A 128 -20.44 0.98 -1.17
CA ALA A 128 -19.68 -0.02 -1.90
C ALA A 128 -20.12 -0.11 -3.38
N ASP A 129 -21.41 0.07 -3.67
CA ASP A 129 -21.94 0.17 -5.03
C ASP A 129 -21.32 1.36 -5.77
N ASP A 130 -21.30 2.54 -5.13
CA ASP A 130 -20.66 3.74 -5.67
C ASP A 130 -19.16 3.53 -5.92
N ILE A 131 -18.46 2.83 -5.02
CA ILE A 131 -17.05 2.48 -5.21
C ILE A 131 -16.88 1.53 -6.40
N TYR A 132 -17.68 0.47 -6.48
CA TYR A 132 -17.59 -0.51 -7.56
C TYR A 132 -17.85 0.15 -8.92
N GLU A 133 -18.93 0.90 -9.07
CA GLU A 133 -19.30 1.55 -10.34
C GLU A 133 -18.21 2.54 -10.80
N LYS A 134 -17.69 3.36 -9.87
CA LYS A 134 -16.61 4.30 -10.19
C LYS A 134 -15.29 3.59 -10.48
N ALA A 135 -14.98 2.51 -9.76
CA ALA A 135 -13.78 1.73 -10.01
C ALA A 135 -13.85 1.03 -11.36
N LYS A 136 -15.02 0.49 -11.72
CA LYS A 136 -15.29 -0.15 -13.00
C LYS A 136 -15.12 0.85 -14.14
N MET A 137 -15.74 2.02 -14.04
CA MET A 137 -15.59 3.11 -15.00
C MET A 137 -14.13 3.51 -15.22
N VAL A 138 -13.34 3.64 -14.14
CA VAL A 138 -11.91 3.93 -14.25
C VAL A 138 -11.16 2.79 -14.93
N ALA A 139 -11.40 1.54 -14.54
CA ALA A 139 -10.72 0.38 -15.12
C ALA A 139 -11.03 0.21 -16.62
N GLU A 140 -12.31 0.34 -17.01
CA GLU A 140 -12.74 0.31 -18.42
C GLU A 140 -12.08 1.42 -19.23
N TRP A 141 -12.01 2.63 -18.66
CA TRP A 141 -11.27 3.72 -19.30
C TRP A 141 -9.79 3.38 -19.45
N VAL A 142 -9.10 2.87 -18.42
CA VAL A 142 -7.70 2.42 -18.56
C VAL A 142 -7.56 1.34 -19.64
N PHE A 143 -8.48 0.38 -19.70
CA PHE A 143 -8.49 -0.68 -20.72
C PHE A 143 -8.71 -0.13 -22.13
N SER A 144 -9.36 1.02 -22.28
CA SER A 144 -9.50 1.70 -23.56
C SER A 144 -8.18 2.36 -24.02
N GLN A 145 -7.26 2.65 -23.10
CA GLN A 145 -5.96 3.26 -23.41
C GLN A 145 -4.90 2.25 -23.85
N SER A 146 -5.11 0.94 -23.67
CA SER A 146 -4.14 -0.10 -24.03
C SER A 146 -4.79 -1.42 -24.43
N SER A 147 -4.24 -2.07 -25.46
CA SER A 147 -4.71 -3.40 -25.90
C SER A 147 -4.32 -4.53 -24.94
N TYR A 148 -3.27 -4.35 -24.14
CA TYR A 148 -2.66 -5.41 -23.33
C TYR A 148 -2.99 -5.34 -21.84
N ILE A 149 -3.47 -4.18 -21.37
CA ILE A 149 -3.85 -3.96 -19.97
C ILE A 149 -5.35 -4.23 -19.84
N LYS A 150 -5.73 -5.50 -19.64
CA LYS A 150 -7.14 -5.91 -19.52
C LYS A 150 -7.29 -7.12 -18.59
N PHE A 151 -8.38 -7.14 -17.83
CA PHE A 151 -8.84 -8.33 -17.10
C PHE A 151 -10.36 -8.29 -16.92
N ASP A 152 -10.94 -9.42 -16.52
CA ASP A 152 -12.38 -9.55 -16.27
C ASP A 152 -12.80 -8.73 -15.04
N LEU A 153 -13.69 -7.76 -15.24
CA LEU A 153 -14.24 -6.89 -14.19
C LEU A 153 -15.44 -7.52 -13.47
N ASP A 154 -16.01 -8.59 -14.02
CA ASP A 154 -17.17 -9.30 -13.47
C ASP A 154 -16.89 -10.80 -13.27
N PRO A 155 -15.79 -11.16 -12.55
CA PRO A 155 -15.39 -12.55 -12.38
C PRO A 155 -16.45 -13.33 -11.61
N LYS A 156 -16.86 -14.48 -12.13
CA LYS A 156 -17.84 -15.37 -11.48
C LYS A 156 -17.33 -15.95 -10.16
#